data_AF-X1IEN9-F1
#
_entry.id   AF-X1IEN9-F1
#
_cell.length_a   1.000
_cell.length_b   1.000
_cell.length_c   1.000
_cell.angle_alpha   90.00
_cell.angle_beta   90.00
_cell.angle_gamma   90.00
#
_symmetry.space_group_name_H-M   'P 1'
#
loop_
_entity.id
_entity.type
_entity.pdbx_description
1 polymer ?
#
loop_
_entity_poly.entity_id
_entity_poly.type
_entity_poly.pdbx_seq_one_letter_code
_entity_poly.pdbx_strand_id
1 'polypeptide(L)'
;MDADNTHCPGLIFRMASLIDEGNDVIIASRYINGARVLGLPKKRRFLSIAASLFLKILFPTKGVKDFTSGYRAYRAAVLRKAFDKWGGCFY
;
A
#
# COMPACT_ATOMS: atom_id res chain seq x y z
N MET A 1 6.71 -5.37 -2.55
CA MET A 1 6.20 -6.64 -3.10
C MET A 1 6.86 -7.74 -2.32
N ASP A 2 6.08 -8.74 -1.93
CA ASP A 2 6.60 -9.88 -1.17
C ASP A 2 7.05 -10.98 -2.13
N ALA A 3 8.08 -11.75 -1.75
CA ALA A 3 8.69 -12.78 -2.58
C ALA A 3 7.93 -14.13 -2.56
N ASP A 4 6.70 -14.15 -2.04
CA ASP A 4 5.87 -15.35 -1.81
C ASP A 4 4.86 -15.62 -2.94
N ASN A 5 4.98 -14.92 -4.08
CA ASN A 5 4.08 -15.00 -5.24
C ASN A 5 2.60 -14.71 -4.94
N THR A 6 2.28 -14.10 -3.80
CA THR A 6 0.88 -13.72 -3.48
C THR A 6 0.40 -12.49 -4.24
N HIS A 7 1.34 -11.72 -4.81
CA HIS A 7 1.08 -10.48 -5.53
C HIS A 7 1.11 -10.70 -7.04
N CYS A 8 0.12 -10.17 -7.76
CA CYS A 8 0.12 -10.23 -9.22
C CYS A 8 1.26 -9.36 -9.80
N PRO A 9 2.25 -9.93 -10.52
CA PRO A 9 3.35 -9.17 -11.11
C PRO A 9 2.88 -8.22 -12.22
N GLY A 10 1.77 -8.52 -12.89
CA GLY A 10 1.18 -7.65 -13.91
C GLY A 10 0.75 -6.27 -13.39
N LEU A 11 0.55 -6.13 -12.07
CA LEU A 11 0.27 -4.83 -11.46
C LEU A 11 1.49 -3.90 -11.45
N ILE A 12 2.73 -4.41 -11.53
CA ILE A 12 3.94 -3.57 -11.48
C ILE A 12 3.92 -2.55 -12.60
N PHE A 13 3.66 -2.98 -13.85
CA PHE A 13 3.64 -2.08 -15.01
C PHE A 13 2.58 -0.99 -14.85
N ARG A 14 1.38 -1.37 -14.39
CA ARG A 14 0.31 -0.40 -14.13
C ARG A 14 0.70 0.58 -13.01
N MET A 15 1.33 0.10 -11.95
CA MET A 15 1.78 0.95 -10.85
C MET A 15 2.89 1.91 -11.31
N ALA A 16 3.80 1.45 -12.16
CA ALA A 16 4.84 2.29 -12.75
C ALA A 16 4.23 3.41 -13.63
N SER A 17 3.30 3.07 -14.53
CA SER A 17 2.61 4.08 -15.35
C SER A 17 1.88 5.12 -14.50
N LEU A 18 1.22 4.71 -13.42
CA LEU A 18 0.56 5.64 -12.49
C LEU A 18 1.57 6.57 -11.78
N ILE A 19 2.77 6.08 -11.47
CA ILE A 19 3.83 6.96 -10.96
C ILE A 19 4.26 7.96 -12.05
N ASP A 20 4.41 7.51 -13.29
CA ASP A 20 4.78 8.39 -14.41
C ASP A 20 3.72 9.47 -14.70
N GLU A 21 2.44 9.16 -14.47
CA GLU A 21 1.32 10.11 -14.53
C GLU A 21 1.35 11.20 -13.44
N GLY A 22 2.31 11.16 -12.52
CA GLY A 22 2.49 12.20 -11.50
C GLY A 22 2.09 11.79 -10.09
N ASN A 23 1.65 10.55 -9.86
CA ASN A 23 1.36 10.08 -8.51
C ASN A 23 2.65 9.84 -7.72
N ASP A 24 2.65 10.19 -6.43
CA ASP A 24 3.82 10.06 -5.57
C ASP A 24 3.89 8.71 -4.84
N VAL A 25 2.72 8.16 -4.50
CA VAL A 25 2.57 6.90 -3.78
C VAL A 25 1.41 6.12 -4.38
N ILE A 26 1.66 4.89 -4.78
CA ILE A 26 0.64 3.94 -5.24
C ILE A 26 0.60 2.75 -4.31
N ILE A 27 -0.59 2.39 -3.84
CA ILE A 27 -0.80 1.25 -2.95
C ILE A 27 -1.71 0.25 -3.66
N ALA A 28 -1.23 -0.98 -3.88
CA ALA A 28 -2.07 -2.08 -4.32
C ALA A 28 -2.94 -2.52 -3.12
N SER A 29 -4.10 -1.87 -2.99
CA SER A 29 -5.00 -2.05 -1.85
C SER A 29 -5.94 -3.23 -2.05
N ARG A 30 -6.16 -4.00 -0.98
CA ARG A 30 -7.10 -5.14 -0.97
C ARG A 30 -8.56 -4.72 -0.73
N TYR A 31 -8.80 -3.43 -0.45
CA TYR A 31 -10.10 -2.89 -0.05
C TYR A 31 -10.70 -1.94 -1.09
N ILE A 32 -10.14 -1.89 -2.30
CA ILE A 32 -10.75 -1.16 -3.42
C ILE A 32 -11.84 -2.02 -4.08
N ASN A 33 -12.75 -1.37 -4.79
CA ASN A 33 -13.74 -2.07 -5.60
C ASN A 33 -13.01 -2.89 -6.69
N GLY A 34 -13.42 -4.14 -6.89
CA GLY A 34 -12.77 -5.08 -7.80
C GLY A 34 -11.55 -5.83 -7.24
N ALA A 35 -11.08 -5.51 -6.04
CA ALA A 35 -9.99 -6.27 -5.39
C ALA A 35 -10.46 -7.68 -5.02
N ARG A 36 -9.61 -8.68 -5.29
CA ARG A 36 -9.84 -10.08 -4.90
C ARG A 36 -8.75 -10.54 -3.96
N VAL A 37 -9.17 -11.10 -2.82
CA VAL A 37 -8.30 -11.80 -1.86
C VAL A 37 -8.77 -13.25 -1.84
N LEU A 38 -7.91 -14.16 -2.32
CA LEU A 38 -8.21 -15.59 -2.45
C LEU A 38 -7.53 -16.37 -1.30
N GLY A 39 -8.10 -17.52 -0.93
CA GLY A 39 -7.47 -18.44 0.03
C GLY A 39 -7.47 -18.04 1.51
N LEU A 40 -8.12 -16.94 1.91
CA LEU A 40 -8.22 -16.53 3.32
C LEU A 40 -9.56 -16.91 3.97
N PRO A 41 -9.54 -17.46 5.20
CA PRO A 41 -10.76 -17.68 5.99
C PRO A 41 -11.54 -16.38 6.21
N LYS A 42 -12.88 -16.45 6.12
CA LYS A 42 -13.77 -15.28 6.29
C LYS A 42 -13.54 -14.52 7.61
N LYS A 43 -13.28 -15.25 8.71
CA LYS A 43 -12.98 -14.67 10.03
C LYS A 43 -11.71 -13.81 10.00
N ARG A 44 -10.62 -14.31 9.40
CA ARG A 44 -9.36 -13.57 9.25
C ARG A 44 -9.54 -12.33 8.37
N ARG A 45 -10.34 -12.45 7.31
CA ARG A 45 -10.69 -11.31 6.45
C ARG A 45 -11.45 -10.22 7.21
N PHE A 46 -12.43 -10.59 8.05
CA PHE A 46 -13.17 -9.63 8.87
C PHE A 46 -12.25 -8.88 9.83
N LEU A 47 -11.39 -9.60 10.57
CA LEU A 47 -10.42 -8.99 11.48
C LEU A 47 -9.49 -8.01 10.75
N SER A 48 -9.02 -8.39 9.56
CA SER A 48 -8.17 -7.53 8.72
C SER A 48 -8.90 -6.25 8.29
N ILE A 49 -10.18 -6.33 7.91
CA ILE A 49 -10.99 -5.16 7.57
C ILE A 49 -11.18 -4.26 8.79
N ALA A 50 -11.49 -4.83 9.95
CA ALA A 50 -11.67 -4.08 11.20
C ALA A 50 -10.38 -3.34 11.60
N ALA A 51 -9.24 -4.01 11.55
CA ALA A 51 -7.93 -3.41 11.82
C ALA A 51 -7.62 -2.27 10.81
N SER A 52 -7.92 -2.46 9.52
CA SER A 52 -7.72 -1.42 8.52
C SER A 52 -8.64 -0.21 8.75
N LEU A 53 -9.88 -0.42 9.19
CA LEU A 53 -10.80 0.66 9.52
C LEU A 53 -10.31 1.43 10.76
N PHE A 54 -9.85 0.71 11.79
CA PHE A 54 -9.26 1.31 12.98
C PHE A 54 -8.07 2.20 12.64
N LEU A 55 -7.13 1.73 11.82
CA LEU A 55 -5.99 2.53 11.36
C LEU A 55 -6.43 3.75 10.54
N LYS A 56 -7.47 3.62 9.72
CA LYS A 56 -8.01 4.74 8.94
C LYS A 56 -8.63 5.82 9.83
N ILE A 57 -9.24 5.44 10.95
CA ILE A 57 -9.82 6.38 11.93
C ILE A 57 -8.70 7.08 12.70
N LEU A 58 -7.70 6.33 13.17
CA LEU A 58 -6.56 6.90 13.91
C LEU A 58 -5.66 7.79 13.06
N PHE A 59 -5.44 7.41 11.79
CA PHE A 59 -4.57 8.11 10.85
C PHE A 59 -5.38 8.51 9.61
N PRO A 60 -6.17 9.60 9.66
CA PRO A 60 -7.04 10.03 8.57
C PRO A 60 -6.24 10.61 7.39
N THR A 61 -5.55 9.73 6.67
CA THR A 61 -4.71 10.07 5.52
C THR A 61 -5.58 10.04 4.26
N LYS A 62 -5.76 11.19 3.61
CA LYS A 62 -6.59 11.31 2.41
C LYS A 62 -6.07 10.37 1.31
N GLY A 63 -6.98 9.59 0.72
CA GLY A 63 -6.67 8.68 -0.37
C GLY A 63 -6.11 7.31 0.04
N VAL A 64 -5.71 7.11 1.30
CA VAL A 64 -5.17 5.83 1.78
C VAL A 64 -6.29 4.96 2.35
N LYS A 65 -6.42 3.74 1.82
CA LYS A 65 -7.40 2.74 2.28
C LYS A 65 -6.75 1.51 2.91
N ASP A 66 -5.50 1.22 2.59
CA ASP A 66 -4.79 0.02 3.06
C ASP A 66 -3.41 0.42 3.62
N PHE A 67 -3.32 0.51 4.94
CA PHE A 67 -2.08 0.84 5.65
C PHE A 67 -1.13 -0.34 5.79
N THR A 68 -1.59 -1.56 5.47
CA THR A 68 -0.86 -2.80 5.77
C THR A 68 -0.42 -3.56 4.51
N SER A 69 -0.81 -3.12 3.32
CA SER A 69 -0.32 -3.69 2.06
C SER A 69 1.18 -3.37 1.87
N GLY A 70 2.00 -4.41 1.73
CA GLY A 70 3.43 -4.32 1.37
C GLY A 70 3.69 -4.16 -0.13
N TYR A 71 2.62 -4.17 -0.94
CA TYR A 71 2.74 -3.96 -2.38
C TYR A 71 2.45 -2.51 -2.74
N ARG A 72 3.52 -1.72 -2.80
CA ARG A 72 3.49 -0.28 -3.03
C ARG A 72 4.55 0.14 -4.04
N ALA A 73 4.29 1.24 -4.72
CA ALA A 73 5.27 1.98 -5.51
C ALA A 73 5.37 3.40 -4.96
N TYR A 74 6.59 3.94 -4.99
CA TYR A 74 6.91 5.27 -4.49
C TYR A 74 7.73 5.99 -5.53
N ARG A 75 7.46 7.29 -5.72
CA ARG A 75 8.37 8.16 -6.47
C ARG A 75 9.67 8.28 -5.69
N ALA A 76 10.80 7.99 -6.34
CA ALA A 76 12.12 8.04 -5.72
C ALA A 76 12.44 9.41 -5.07
N ALA A 77 12.02 10.51 -5.71
CA ALA A 77 12.20 11.86 -5.18
C ALA A 77 11.49 12.08 -3.83
N VAL A 78 10.32 11.46 -3.62
CA VAL A 78 9.56 11.56 -2.36
C VAL A 78 10.26 10.77 -1.26
N LEU A 79 10.76 9.57 -1.58
CA LEU A 79 11.57 8.78 -0.65
C LEU A 79 12.85 9.51 -0.25
N ARG A 80 13.55 10.12 -1.21
CA ARG A 80 14.75 10.93 -0.92
C ARG A 80 14.43 12.07 0.04
N LYS A 81 13.40 12.88 -0.25
CA LYS A 81 12.97 13.96 0.64
C LYS A 81 12.61 13.47 2.04
N ALA A 82 11.93 12.33 2.15
CA ALA A 82 11.58 11.74 3.44
C ALA A 82 12.83 11.31 4.21
N PHE A 83 13.80 10.70 3.52
CA PHE A 83 15.08 10.29 4.09
C PHE A 83 15.93 11.50 4.51
N ASP A 84 16.00 12.57 3.72
CA ASP A 84 16.76 13.76 4.10
C ASP A 84 16.16 14.44 5.34
N LYS A 85 14.83 14.40 5.49
CA LYS A 85 14.12 15.01 6.62
C LYS A 85 14.19 14.18 7.91
N TRP A 86 14.10 12.85 7.81
CA TRP A 86 13.93 11.97 8.97
C TRP A 86 15.03 10.91 9.12
N GLY A 87 15.90 10.76 8.12
CA GLY A 87 16.95 9.73 8.02
C GLY A 87 17.96 9.78 9.16
N GLY A 88 18.20 10.98 9.73
CA GLY A 88 19.09 11.16 10.88
C GLY A 88 18.54 10.60 12.20
N CYS A 89 17.25 10.25 12.29
CA CYS A 89 16.65 9.63 13.48
C CYS A 89 16.69 8.08 13.45
N PHE A 90 17.28 7.47 12.42
CA PHE A 90 17.37 6.01 12.28
C PHE A 90 18.74 5.43 12.70
N TYR A 91 19.63 6.27 13.25
CA TYR A 91 20.91 5.89 13.84
C TYR A 91 20.95 6.26 15.32
#